data_AF-A0A6V7JNU8-F1
#
_entry.id   AF-A0A6V7JNU8-F1
#
_cell.length_a   1.000
_cell.length_b   1.000
_cell.length_c   1.000
_cell.angle_alpha   90.00
_cell.angle_beta   90.00
_cell.angle_gamma   90.00
#
_symmetry.space_group_name_H-M   'P 1'
#
loop_
_entity.id
_entity.type
_entity.pdbx_description
1 polymer ?
#
loop_
_entity_poly.entity_id
_entity_poly.type
_entity_poly.pdbx_seq_one_letter_code
_entity_poly.pdbx_strand_id
1 'polypeptide(L)' 'VFLMCWVPFFTCNVMDAVCTKLQMDCQPGIAAFIVTSWLGYMNSFVNPVIYTVFNPEFRKAFRKLIR' A
#
# COMPACT_ATOMS: atom_id res chain seq x y z
N VAL A 1 -2.80 0.98 -8.18
CA VAL A 1 -2.83 0.38 -6.83
C VAL A 1 -1.50 0.57 -6.12
N PHE A 2 -0.38 0.13 -6.70
CA PHE A 2 0.96 0.35 -6.14
C PHE A 2 1.22 1.76 -5.59
N LEU A 3 1.14 2.79 -6.43
CA LEU A 3 1.41 4.17 -6.00
C LEU A 3 0.43 4.64 -4.92
N MET A 4 -0.87 4.35 -5.05
CA MET A 4 -1.86 4.74 -4.05
C MET A 4 -1.60 4.08 -2.68
N CYS A 5 -1.11 2.84 -2.68
CA CYS A 5 -0.82 2.12 -1.45
C CYS A 5 0.50 2.53 -0.79
N TRP A 6 1.52 2.83 -1.58
CA TRP A 6 2.88 3.03 -1.08
C TRP A 6 3.28 4.48 -0.91
N VAL A 7 2.75 5.40 -1.72
CA VAL A 7 3.10 6.84 -1.64
C VAL A 7 2.83 7.39 -0.24
N PRO A 8 1.66 7.16 0.41
CA PRO A 8 1.42 7.70 1.75
C PRO A 8 2.44 7.20 2.79
N PHE A 9 2.80 5.92 2.75
CA PHE A 9 3.80 5.34 3.65
C PHE A 9 5.18 5.97 3.43
N PHE A 10 5.62 6.07 2.17
CA PHE A 10 6.91 6.69 1.86
C PHE A 10 6.92 8.18 2.22
N THR A 11 5.82 8.90 2.01
CA THR A 11 5.70 10.30 2.45
C THR A 11 5.86 10.42 3.97
N CYS A 12 5.18 9.57 4.77
CA CYS A 12 5.36 9.57 6.23
C CYS A 12 6.82 9.31 6.62
N ASN A 13 7.49 8.32 6.02
CA ASN A 13 8.88 8.02 6.33
C ASN A 13 9.84 9.16 5.95
N VAL A 14 9.65 9.77 4.78
CA VAL A 14 10.46 10.92 4.34
C VAL A 14 10.22 12.12 5.26
N MET A 15 8.97 12.40 5.62
CA MET A 15 8.64 13.48 6.56
C MET A 15 9.32 13.25 7.91
N ASP A 16 9.21 12.06 8.48
CA ASP A 16 9.84 11.73 9.76
C ASP A 16 11.37 11.92 9.75
N ALA A 17 12.03 11.45 8.68
CA ALA A 17 13.46 11.64 8.49
C ALA A 17 13.85 13.11 8.36
N VAL A 18 13.07 13.91 7.63
CA VAL A 18 13.31 15.35 7.45
C VAL A 18 13.08 16.12 8.74
N CYS A 19 11.98 15.86 9.45
CA CYS A 19 11.65 16.51 10.72
C CYS A 19 12.70 16.21 11.79
N THR A 20 13.15 14.95 11.87
CA THR A 20 14.25 14.54 12.77
C THR A 20 15.56 15.23 12.42
N LYS A 21 15.91 15.33 11.13
CA LYS A 21 17.15 15.98 10.67
C LYS A 21 17.14 17.50 10.94
N LEU A 22 16.00 18.16 10.73
CA LEU A 22 15.86 19.61 10.85
C LEU A 22 15.45 20.05 12.27
N GLN A 23 15.28 19.12 13.21
CA GLN A 23 14.78 19.36 14.57
C GLN A 23 13.44 20.12 14.58
N MET A 24 12.56 19.77 13.65
CA MET A 24 11.21 20.33 13.54
C MET A 24 10.19 19.36 14.16
N ASP A 25 9.18 19.91 14.84
CA ASP A 25 8.05 19.15 15.38
C ASP A 25 6.98 18.91 14.31
N CYS A 26 7.28 17.99 13.39
CA CYS A 26 6.42 17.66 12.24
C CYS A 26 6.35 16.16 11.94
N GLN A 27 6.80 15.32 12.88
CA GLN A 27 6.81 13.88 12.74
C GLN A 27 5.39 13.36 12.57
N PRO A 28 5.16 12.44 11.62
CA PRO A 28 3.88 11.74 11.54
C PRO A 28 3.61 11.00 12.85
N GLY A 29 2.44 11.21 13.43
CA GLY A 29 2.03 10.48 14.63
C GLY A 29 1.94 8.96 14.40
N ILE A 30 1.99 8.17 15.47
CA ILE A 30 1.98 6.70 15.40
C ILE A 30 0.77 6.13 14.63
N ALA A 31 -0.39 6.78 14.75
CA ALA A 31 -1.59 6.40 14.02
C ALA A 31 -1.40 6.51 12.49
N ALA A 32 -0.70 7.55 12.02
CA ALA A 32 -0.41 7.73 10.59
C ALA A 32 0.49 6.61 10.06
N PHE A 33 1.52 6.22 10.82
CA PHE A 33 2.36 5.08 10.46
C PHE A 33 1.59 3.76 10.40
N ILE A 34 0.71 3.50 11.37
CA ILE A 34 -0.13 2.30 11.38
C ILE A 34 -1.01 2.27 10.14
N VAL A 35 -1.80 3.34 9.91
CA VAL A 35 -2.75 3.41 8.79
C VAL A 35 -2.04 3.27 7.44
N THR A 36 -0.94 3.99 7.24
CA THR A 36 -0.19 3.93 5.97
C THR A 36 0.48 2.57 5.74
N SER A 37 0.91 1.89 6.81
CA SER A 37 1.47 0.53 6.71
C SER A 37 0.41 -0.50 6.29
N TRP A 38 -0.78 -0.43 6.89
CA TRP A 38 -1.91 -1.27 6.49
C TRP A 38 -2.31 -1.03 5.03
N LEU A 39 -2.31 0.23 4.61
CA LEU A 39 -2.58 0.59 3.21
C LEU A 39 -1.52 -0.01 2.27
N GLY A 40 -0.24 -0.01 2.67
CA GLY A 40 0.83 -0.70 1.95
C GLY A 40 0.58 -2.20 1.81
N TYR A 41 0.14 -2.88 2.88
CA TYR A 41 -0.21 -4.30 2.82
C TYR A 41 -1.39 -4.60 1.90
N MET A 42 -2.34 -3.68 1.76
CA MET A 42 -3.44 -3.84 0.82
C MET A 42 -2.99 -3.94 -0.64
N ASN A 43 -1.81 -3.43 -1.00
CA ASN A 43 -1.27 -3.53 -2.36
C ASN A 43 -1.24 -5.00 -2.86
N SER A 44 -0.78 -5.91 -2.01
CA SER A 44 -0.67 -7.33 -2.34
C SER A 44 -2.04 -8.01 -2.43
N PHE A 45 -2.98 -7.63 -1.57
CA PHE A 45 -4.34 -8.16 -1.55
C PHE A 45 -5.15 -7.76 -2.79
N VAL A 46 -5.02 -6.49 -3.21
CA VAL A 46 -5.83 -5.95 -4.31
C VAL A 46 -5.34 -6.47 -5.67
N ASN A 47 -4.08 -6.86 -5.81
CA ASN A 47 -3.52 -7.34 -7.09
C ASN A 47 -4.28 -8.56 -7.68
N PRO A 48 -4.54 -9.67 -6.95
CA PRO A 48 -5.40 -10.75 -7.42
C PRO A 48 -6.81 -10.31 -7.84
N VAL A 49 -7.40 -9.34 -7.13
CA VAL A 49 -8.71 -8.77 -7.47
C VAL A 49 -8.65 -8.04 -8.81
N ILE A 50 -7.62 -7.21 -9.04
CA ILE A 50 -7.41 -6.53 -10.32
C ILE A 50 -7.28 -7.57 -11.45
N TYR A 51 -6.43 -8.59 -11.27
CA TYR A 51 -6.21 -9.59 -12.31
C TYR A 51 -7.46 -10.42 -12.60
N THR A 52 -8.22 -10.79 -11.58
CA THR A 52 -9.48 -11.55 -11.79
C THR A 52 -10.59 -10.72 -12.43
N VAL A 53 -10.65 -9.41 -12.19
CA VAL A 53 -11.65 -8.52 -12.80
C VAL A 53 -11.28 -8.13 -14.23
N PHE A 54 -10.03 -7.71 -14.45
CA PHE A 54 -9.61 -7.11 -15.72
C PHE A 54 -8.92 -8.09 -16.69
N ASN A 55 -8.48 -9.27 -16.25
CA ASN A 55 -7.86 -10.28 -17.10
C ASN A 55 -8.75 -11.54 -17.21
N PRO A 56 -9.49 -11.71 -18.33
CA PRO A 56 -10.39 -12.86 -18.53
C PRO A 56 -9.69 -14.21 -18.49
N GLU A 57 -8.46 -14.31 -18.97
CA GLU A 57 -7.67 -15.55 -18.97
C GLU A 57 -7.21 -15.90 -17.56
N PHE A 58 -6.72 -14.91 -16.81
CA PHE A 58 -6.40 -15.09 -15.39
C PHE A 58 -7.62 -15.53 -14.59
N ARG A 59 -8.80 -14.94 -14.86
CA ARG A 59 -10.07 -15.32 -14.23
C ARG A 59 -10.48 -16.76 -14.55
N LYS A 60 -10.26 -17.24 -15.78
CA LYS A 60 -10.52 -18.64 -16.15
C LYS A 60 -9.59 -19.59 -15.40
N ALA A 61 -8.29 -19.28 -15.35
CA ALA A 61 -7.30 -20.07 -14.61
C ALA A 61 -7.61 -20.09 -13.10
N PHE A 62 -7.93 -18.94 -12.52
CA PHE A 62 -8.30 -18.81 -11.11
C PHE A 62 -9.57 -19.60 -10.75
N ARG A 63 -10.60 -19.57 -11.61
CA ARG A 63 -11.80 -20.40 -11.44
C ARG A 63 -11.52 -21.90 -11.53
N LYS A 64 -10.54 -22.32 -12.33
CA LYS A 64 -10.10 -23.73 -12.37
C LYS A 64 -9.33 -24.14 -11.12
N LEU A 65 -8.63 -23.20 -10.47
CA LEU A 65 -7.88 -23.43 -9.24
C LEU A 65 -8.77 -23.61 -8.00
N ILE A 66 -9.91 -22.92 -7.95
CA ILE A 66 -10.88 -22.98 -6.84
C ILE A 66 -11.86 -24.16 -6.97
N ARG A 67 -11.98 -24.73 -8.18
CA ARG A 67 -12.91 -25.82 -8.50
C ARG A 67 -12.21 -27.16 -8.41
#